data_AF-A0A800L6W4-F1
#
_entry.id   AF-A0A800L6W4-F1
#
_cell.length_a   1.000
_cell.length_b   1.000
_cell.length_c   1.000
_cell.angle_alpha   90.00
_cell.angle_beta   90.00
_cell.angle_gamma   90.00
#
_symmetry.space_group_name_H-M   'P 1'
#
loop_
_entity.id
_entity.type
_entity.pdbx_description
1 polymer ?
#
loop_
_entity_poly.entity_id
_entity_poly.type
_entity_poly.pdbx_seq_one_letter_code
_entity_poly.pdbx_strand_id
1 'polypeptide(L)'
;MEKIILFLGLIICFSCSSPEKIYSVKGTIYEIKPDSMMIAIAHDTIPDLMYPMIMPFDLKDLKEIEGLSIGDSVHFEFVWGDTSTWARKFKVVGQGKLPEDEDDDFFEDENYSERGIGEIIDNVAFLDLDSSFVRLSDSDGKYRFLSFIFTRCPMPNMCPAVVIKNDYLAKAFKERNDIEFVMVSFDYKHDTPSVLKDFYGSTI
;
A
#
# COMPACT_ATOMS: atom_id res chain seq x y z
N MET A 1 55.09 23.34 -35.34
CA MET A 1 54.00 24.31 -35.15
C MET A 1 52.82 23.83 -36.00
N GLU A 2 52.30 22.66 -35.66
CA GLU A 2 51.09 22.41 -34.85
C GLU A 2 49.82 22.48 -35.70
N LYS A 3 49.31 21.28 -36.04
CA LYS A 3 48.01 21.04 -36.67
C LYS A 3 47.01 20.77 -35.55
N ILE A 4 46.04 21.66 -35.37
CA ILE A 4 44.95 21.50 -34.40
C ILE A 4 43.87 20.63 -35.06
N ILE A 5 43.71 19.40 -34.55
CA ILE A 5 42.62 18.49 -34.93
C ILE A 5 41.51 18.70 -33.90
N LEU A 6 40.39 19.28 -34.34
CA LEU A 6 39.20 19.51 -33.52
C LEU A 6 38.35 18.23 -33.53
N PHE A 7 38.39 17.44 -32.46
CA PHE A 7 37.54 16.27 -32.27
C PHE A 7 36.18 16.72 -31.71
N LEU A 8 35.14 16.67 -32.53
CA LEU A 8 33.76 16.97 -32.12
C LEU A 8 33.18 15.72 -31.43
N GLY A 9 33.21 15.70 -30.10
CA GLY A 9 32.63 14.63 -29.29
C GLY A 9 31.10 14.67 -29.31
N LEU A 10 30.46 13.72 -30.00
CA LEU A 10 29.03 13.49 -29.97
C LEU A 10 28.66 12.77 -28.66
N ILE A 11 28.25 13.52 -27.65
CA ILE A 11 27.69 12.99 -26.41
C ILE A 11 26.27 12.48 -26.71
N ILE A 12 26.13 11.17 -26.88
CA ILE A 12 24.83 10.50 -26.94
C ILE A 12 24.37 10.28 -25.49
N CYS A 13 23.52 11.16 -24.98
CA CYS A 13 22.81 10.95 -23.73
C CYS A 13 21.75 9.87 -23.94
N PHE A 14 22.12 8.60 -23.73
CA PHE A 14 21.15 7.54 -23.48
C PHE A 14 20.49 7.81 -22.12
N SER A 15 19.33 8.45 -22.12
CA SER A 15 18.47 8.49 -20.95
C SER A 15 17.91 7.10 -20.73
N CYS A 16 18.47 6.39 -19.76
CA CYS A 16 17.97 5.13 -19.26
C CYS A 16 16.77 5.45 -18.36
N SER A 17 15.57 5.53 -18.93
CA SER A 17 14.32 5.53 -18.14
C SER A 17 13.85 4.08 -18.05
N SER A 18 13.70 3.57 -16.83
CA SER A 18 13.04 2.29 -16.58
C SER A 18 11.66 2.29 -17.24
N PRO A 19 11.17 1.14 -17.75
CA PRO A 19 9.84 1.06 -18.32
C PRO A 19 8.78 1.22 -17.22
N GLU A 20 8.10 2.36 -17.19
CA GLU A 20 6.92 2.58 -16.35
C GLU A 20 5.78 1.65 -16.80
N LYS A 21 5.15 0.93 -15.86
CA LYS A 21 3.89 0.23 -16.16
C LYS A 21 2.74 1.22 -16.04
N ILE A 22 1.84 1.23 -17.01
CA ILE A 22 0.70 2.15 -17.03
C ILE A 22 -0.57 1.31 -17.04
N TYR A 23 -1.42 1.55 -16.05
CA TYR A 23 -2.73 0.94 -15.92
C TYR A 23 -3.80 1.95 -16.35
N SER A 24 -4.75 1.51 -17.18
CA SER A 24 -5.94 2.31 -17.47
C SER A 24 -6.96 2.06 -16.37
N VAL A 25 -7.33 3.11 -15.64
CA VAL A 25 -8.20 3.02 -14.49
C VAL A 25 -9.49 3.79 -14.76
N LYS A 26 -10.58 3.26 -14.24
CA LYS A 26 -11.90 3.87 -14.24
C LYS A 26 -12.40 3.93 -12.81
N GLY A 27 -13.14 4.97 -12.47
CA GLY A 27 -13.70 5.09 -11.14
C GLY A 27 -14.52 6.35 -10.95
N THR A 28 -14.99 6.55 -9.73
CA THR A 28 -15.69 7.75 -9.28
C THR A 28 -14.84 8.46 -8.24
N ILE A 29 -14.69 9.78 -8.37
CA ILE A 29 -13.95 10.59 -7.39
C ILE A 29 -14.69 10.57 -6.06
N TYR A 30 -14.06 10.00 -5.03
CA TYR A 30 -14.60 9.91 -3.68
C TYR A 30 -14.19 11.12 -2.84
N GLU A 31 -12.92 11.53 -2.93
CA GLU A 31 -12.39 12.65 -2.14
C GLU A 31 -11.24 13.34 -2.88
N ILE A 32 -11.08 14.65 -2.71
CA ILE A 32 -9.97 15.43 -3.30
C ILE A 32 -9.18 16.08 -2.17
N LYS A 33 -7.87 15.82 -2.07
CA LYS A 33 -6.97 16.35 -1.03
C LYS A 33 -5.80 17.12 -1.67
N PRO A 34 -5.99 18.37 -2.13
CA PRO A 34 -4.94 19.15 -2.79
C PRO A 34 -3.73 19.38 -1.87
N ASP A 35 -3.98 19.62 -0.58
CA ASP A 35 -2.93 19.87 0.41
C ASP A 35 -1.98 18.67 0.60
N SER A 36 -2.46 17.46 0.32
CA SER A 36 -1.68 16.21 0.40
C SER A 36 -1.22 15.71 -0.97
N MET A 37 -1.45 16.44 -2.06
CA MET A 37 -1.19 15.99 -3.44
C MET A 37 -1.84 14.63 -3.74
N MET A 38 -3.07 14.40 -3.25
CA MET A 38 -3.77 13.12 -3.39
C MET A 38 -5.22 13.29 -3.85
N ILE A 39 -5.72 12.27 -4.53
CA ILE A 39 -7.14 12.12 -4.87
C ILE A 39 -7.59 10.70 -4.53
N ALA A 40 -8.67 10.55 -3.76
CA ALA A 40 -9.25 9.25 -3.45
C ALA A 40 -10.34 8.90 -4.47
N ILE A 41 -10.24 7.71 -5.05
CA ILE A 41 -11.14 7.25 -6.11
C ILE A 41 -11.67 5.87 -5.75
N ALA A 42 -12.99 5.72 -5.81
CA ALA A 42 -13.64 4.42 -5.85
C ALA A 42 -13.43 3.85 -7.26
N HIS A 43 -12.40 3.03 -7.45
CA HIS A 43 -12.00 2.53 -8.76
C HIS A 43 -12.62 1.16 -9.06
N ASP A 44 -12.84 0.89 -10.34
CA ASP A 44 -13.20 -0.42 -10.86
C ASP A 44 -11.99 -1.37 -10.80
N THR A 45 -12.21 -2.65 -11.12
CA THR A 45 -11.12 -3.63 -11.21
C THR A 45 -10.02 -3.11 -12.14
N ILE A 46 -8.80 -3.04 -11.61
CA ILE A 46 -7.59 -2.76 -12.39
C ILE A 46 -6.99 -4.13 -12.76
N PRO A 47 -7.06 -4.55 -14.04
CA PRO A 47 -6.59 -5.86 -14.44
C PRO A 47 -5.15 -6.12 -14.01
N ASP A 48 -4.92 -7.33 -13.50
CA ASP A 48 -3.60 -7.80 -13.04
C ASP A 48 -2.97 -6.97 -11.90
N LEU A 49 -3.77 -6.14 -11.22
CA LEU A 49 -3.29 -5.30 -10.12
C LEU A 49 -4.15 -5.38 -8.86
N MET A 50 -5.44 -5.05 -8.96
CA MET A 50 -6.32 -4.95 -7.78
C MET A 50 -7.80 -4.96 -8.12
N TYR A 51 -8.60 -5.44 -7.16
CA TYR A 51 -10.07 -5.44 -7.20
C TYR A 51 -10.66 -4.05 -6.88
N PRO A 52 -11.96 -3.81 -7.13
CA PRO A 52 -12.59 -2.53 -6.85
C PRO A 52 -12.49 -2.14 -5.37
N MET A 53 -12.05 -0.92 -5.08
CA MET A 53 -11.97 -0.36 -3.73
C MET A 53 -11.82 1.17 -3.78
N ILE A 54 -11.91 1.82 -2.62
CA ILE A 54 -11.57 3.23 -2.46
C ILE A 54 -10.12 3.31 -2.03
N MET A 55 -9.29 3.99 -2.81
CA MET A 55 -7.90 4.23 -2.41
C MET A 55 -7.40 5.61 -2.85
N PRO A 56 -6.42 6.19 -2.12
CA PRO A 56 -5.75 7.40 -2.54
C PRO A 56 -4.78 7.12 -3.69
N PHE A 57 -4.75 8.04 -4.66
CA PHE A 57 -3.77 8.11 -5.73
C PHE A 57 -2.96 9.40 -5.59
N ASP A 58 -1.63 9.27 -5.62
CA ASP A 58 -0.72 10.42 -5.59
C ASP A 58 -0.78 11.22 -6.89
N LEU A 59 -0.56 12.52 -6.79
CA LEU A 59 -0.53 13.47 -7.90
C LEU A 59 0.88 14.08 -8.02
N LYS A 60 1.35 14.27 -9.26
CA LYS A 60 2.59 15.01 -9.53
C LYS A 60 2.35 16.50 -9.81
N ASP A 61 1.15 16.85 -10.28
CA ASP A 61 0.76 18.21 -10.61
C ASP A 61 -0.71 18.40 -10.22
N LEU A 62 -1.02 19.45 -9.46
CA LEU A 62 -2.40 19.77 -9.06
C LEU A 62 -3.27 20.17 -10.25
N LYS A 63 -2.67 20.56 -11.38
CA LYS A 63 -3.41 20.82 -12.62
C LYS A 63 -4.16 19.60 -13.14
N GLU A 64 -3.72 18.40 -12.78
CA GLU A 64 -4.40 17.14 -13.15
C GLU A 64 -5.80 17.02 -12.53
N ILE A 65 -6.06 17.75 -11.43
CA ILE A 65 -7.34 17.74 -10.72
C ILE A 65 -8.11 19.06 -10.82
N GLU A 66 -7.62 20.02 -11.61
CA GLU A 66 -8.35 21.27 -11.84
C GLU A 66 -9.67 21.01 -12.57
N GLY A 67 -10.77 21.47 -11.97
CA GLY A 67 -12.12 21.31 -12.53
C GLY A 67 -12.76 19.94 -12.28
N LEU A 68 -12.10 19.05 -11.54
CA LEU A 68 -12.71 17.81 -11.07
C LEU A 68 -13.55 18.05 -9.81
N SER A 69 -14.64 17.32 -9.66
CA SER A 69 -15.54 17.37 -8.52
C SER A 69 -15.79 15.97 -7.93
N ILE A 70 -16.07 15.93 -6.63
CA ILE A 70 -16.53 14.68 -5.97
C ILE A 70 -17.79 14.18 -6.69
N GLY A 71 -17.84 12.87 -6.95
CA GLY A 71 -18.93 12.23 -7.70
C GLY A 71 -18.69 12.16 -9.22
N ASP A 72 -17.68 12.83 -9.77
CA ASP A 72 -17.34 12.69 -11.18
C ASP A 72 -16.85 11.26 -11.47
N SER A 73 -17.40 10.66 -12.54
CA SER A 73 -16.83 9.45 -13.11
C SER A 73 -15.67 9.82 -14.01
N VAL A 74 -14.51 9.21 -13.78
CA VAL A 74 -13.26 9.53 -14.45
C VAL A 74 -12.59 8.31 -15.06
N HIS A 75 -11.94 8.51 -16.20
CA HIS A 75 -10.92 7.62 -16.73
C HIS A 75 -9.55 8.30 -16.56
N PHE A 76 -8.54 7.56 -16.11
CA PHE A 76 -7.20 8.10 -15.91
C PHE A 76 -6.11 7.03 -16.09
N GLU A 77 -4.86 7.47 -16.19
CA GLU A 77 -3.69 6.60 -16.19
C GLU A 77 -3.12 6.51 -14.78
N PHE A 78 -3.01 5.29 -14.25
CA PHE A 78 -2.25 5.01 -13.05
C PHE A 78 -0.85 4.52 -13.44
N VAL A 79 0.14 5.36 -13.17
CA VAL A 79 1.53 5.10 -13.53
C VAL A 79 2.24 4.44 -12.35
N TRP A 80 2.84 3.30 -12.64
CA TRP A 80 3.57 2.47 -11.70
C TRP A 80 5.06 2.51 -12.04
N GLY A 81 5.77 3.40 -11.35
CA GLY A 81 7.23 3.50 -11.42
C GLY A 81 7.91 2.57 -10.41
N ASP A 82 9.24 2.55 -10.47
CA ASP A 82 10.04 1.68 -9.60
C ASP A 82 9.97 2.10 -8.11
N THR A 83 9.88 3.41 -7.85
CA THR A 83 9.97 4.00 -6.50
C THR A 83 8.71 4.74 -6.05
N SER A 84 7.80 5.05 -6.98
CA SER A 84 6.59 5.82 -6.71
C SER A 84 5.51 5.49 -7.73
N THR A 85 4.26 5.68 -7.31
CA THR A 85 3.09 5.53 -8.16
C THR A 85 2.32 6.84 -8.18
N TRP A 86 1.67 7.20 -9.29
CA TRP A 86 0.87 8.43 -9.37
C TRP A 86 -0.20 8.33 -10.44
N ALA A 87 -1.24 9.15 -10.34
CA ALA A 87 -2.28 9.28 -11.35
C ALA A 87 -2.05 10.49 -12.26
N ARG A 88 -2.45 10.38 -13.53
CA ARG A 88 -2.42 11.47 -14.51
C ARG A 88 -3.48 11.30 -15.59
N LYS A 89 -3.67 12.35 -16.41
CA LYS A 89 -4.56 12.39 -17.57
C LYS A 89 -6.00 12.05 -17.21
N PHE A 90 -6.52 12.71 -16.19
CA PHE A 90 -7.93 12.57 -15.83
C PHE A 90 -8.85 13.06 -16.95
N LYS A 91 -9.88 12.26 -17.23
CA LYS A 91 -10.95 12.59 -18.14
C LYS A 91 -12.29 12.28 -17.50
N VAL A 92 -13.09 13.32 -17.27
CA VAL A 92 -14.48 13.17 -16.82
C VAL A 92 -15.30 12.54 -17.95
N VAL A 93 -16.00 11.45 -17.63
CA VAL A 93 -16.88 10.71 -18.54
C VAL A 93 -18.36 10.80 -18.15
N GLY A 94 -18.66 11.39 -16.99
CA GLY A 94 -20.03 11.62 -16.53
C GLY A 94 -20.08 11.78 -15.01
N GLN A 95 -21.26 11.54 -14.44
CA GLN A 95 -21.44 11.39 -12.99
C GLN A 95 -21.41 9.90 -12.65
N GLY A 96 -20.56 9.55 -11.67
CA GLY A 96 -20.45 8.19 -11.17
C GLY A 96 -21.41 7.93 -10.03
N LYS A 97 -21.61 6.65 -9.71
CA LYS A 97 -22.21 6.28 -8.43
C LYS A 97 -21.08 6.33 -7.40
N LEU A 98 -21.23 7.19 -6.38
CA LEU A 98 -20.43 7.04 -5.18
C LEU A 98 -20.89 5.76 -4.49
N PRO A 99 -19.98 4.96 -3.89
CA PRO A 99 -20.40 4.00 -2.89
C PRO A 99 -21.35 4.74 -1.96
N GLU A 100 -22.57 4.23 -1.80
CA GLU A 100 -23.36 4.68 -0.67
C GLU A 100 -22.46 4.37 0.52
N ASP A 101 -22.13 5.38 1.32
CA ASP A 101 -21.79 5.13 2.72
C ASP A 101 -23.07 4.44 3.21
N GLU A 102 -23.16 3.11 3.04
CA GLU A 102 -23.99 2.32 3.93
C GLU A 102 -23.48 2.80 5.28
N ASP A 103 -24.30 3.60 5.99
CA ASP A 103 -24.04 3.95 7.38
C ASP A 103 -23.46 2.68 7.98
N ASP A 104 -22.18 2.75 8.31
CA ASP A 104 -21.32 1.59 8.50
C ASP A 104 -21.72 1.00 9.87
N ASP A 105 -22.95 0.47 9.96
CA ASP A 105 -23.51 -0.25 11.11
C ASP A 105 -22.60 -1.44 11.47
N PHE A 106 -21.71 -1.81 10.56
CA PHE A 106 -20.62 -2.75 10.77
C PHE A 106 -19.51 -2.20 11.70
N PHE A 107 -19.19 -0.90 11.65
CA PHE A 107 -18.27 -0.22 12.57
C PHE A 107 -18.97 0.49 13.73
N GLU A 108 -20.29 0.68 13.68
CA GLU A 108 -21.10 1.08 14.85
C GLU A 108 -21.32 -0.06 15.85
N ASP A 109 -21.01 -1.32 15.48
CA ASP A 109 -20.88 -2.40 16.44
C ASP A 109 -19.70 -2.08 17.38
N GLU A 110 -19.99 -1.94 18.69
CA GLU A 110 -18.99 -1.72 19.74
C GLU A 110 -17.80 -2.70 19.65
N ASN A 111 -18.00 -3.90 19.08
CA ASN A 111 -16.95 -4.90 18.89
C ASN A 111 -15.91 -4.53 17.82
N TYR A 112 -16.24 -3.67 16.86
CA TYR A 112 -15.34 -3.27 15.75
C TYR A 112 -14.90 -1.80 15.83
N SER A 113 -15.28 -1.10 16.91
CA SER A 113 -14.83 0.26 17.19
C SER A 113 -13.32 0.37 17.38
N GLU A 114 -12.73 1.50 16.98
CA GLU A 114 -11.31 1.80 17.20
C GLU A 114 -10.99 1.79 18.70
N ARG A 115 -9.95 1.05 19.08
CA ARG A 115 -9.54 0.93 20.49
C ARG A 115 -8.61 2.07 20.89
N GLY A 116 -8.93 2.72 22.01
CA GLY A 116 -8.12 3.77 22.61
C GLY A 116 -6.86 3.27 23.34
N ILE A 117 -5.96 4.19 23.67
CA ILE A 117 -4.77 3.86 24.47
C ILE A 117 -5.19 3.37 25.86
N GLY A 118 -4.74 2.18 26.24
CA GLY A 118 -5.07 1.55 27.52
C GLY A 118 -6.30 0.64 27.48
N GLU A 119 -7.01 0.59 26.36
CA GLU A 119 -8.09 -0.37 26.15
C GLU A 119 -7.55 -1.77 25.83
N ILE A 120 -8.37 -2.78 26.10
CA ILE A 120 -8.05 -4.18 25.85
C ILE A 120 -8.58 -4.54 24.46
N ILE A 121 -7.71 -5.11 23.63
CA ILE A 121 -8.09 -5.68 22.34
C ILE A 121 -8.68 -7.08 22.53
N ASP A 122 -9.58 -7.48 21.64
CA ASP A 122 -10.22 -8.78 21.68
C ASP A 122 -9.21 -9.93 21.51
N ASN A 123 -9.45 -11.01 22.25
CA ASN A 123 -8.61 -12.17 22.16
C ASN A 123 -8.97 -13.00 20.92
N VAL A 124 -7.99 -13.22 20.06
CA VAL A 124 -8.10 -14.05 18.86
C VAL A 124 -6.97 -15.06 18.81
N ALA A 125 -7.23 -16.20 18.17
CA ALA A 125 -6.28 -17.28 17.99
C ALA A 125 -5.87 -17.40 16.52
N PHE A 126 -4.57 -17.51 16.29
CA PHE A 126 -3.94 -17.66 14.99
C PHE A 126 -3.05 -18.90 14.94
N LEU A 127 -2.49 -19.17 13.77
CA LEU A 127 -1.40 -20.11 13.58
C LEU A 127 -0.11 -19.34 13.32
N ASP A 128 0.98 -19.76 13.94
CA ASP A 128 2.32 -19.30 13.56
C ASP A 128 2.84 -20.02 12.30
N LEU A 129 4.07 -19.69 11.88
CA LEU A 129 4.70 -20.27 10.70
C LEU A 129 5.01 -21.77 10.82
N ASP A 130 5.02 -22.31 12.04
CA ASP A 130 5.20 -23.74 12.32
C ASP A 130 3.86 -24.44 12.58
N SER A 131 2.74 -23.75 12.30
CA SER A 131 1.36 -24.23 12.50
C SER A 131 1.01 -24.51 13.96
N SER A 132 1.69 -23.87 14.90
CA SER A 132 1.32 -23.88 16.32
C SER A 132 0.28 -22.81 16.59
N PHE A 133 -0.63 -23.09 17.53
CA PHE A 133 -1.63 -22.10 17.95
C PHE A 133 -0.99 -21.00 18.79
N VAL A 134 -1.30 -19.75 18.47
CA VAL A 134 -0.90 -18.56 19.22
C VAL A 134 -2.11 -17.68 19.45
N ARG A 135 -2.31 -17.16 20.66
CA ARG A 135 -3.42 -16.25 20.98
C ARG A 135 -2.88 -14.88 21.37
N LEU A 136 -3.59 -13.80 21.04
CA LEU A 136 -3.18 -12.45 21.44
C LEU A 136 -3.16 -12.27 22.97
N SER A 137 -4.04 -12.97 23.69
CA SER A 137 -4.05 -12.98 25.16
C SER A 137 -2.88 -13.71 25.81
N ASP A 138 -2.10 -14.49 25.04
CA ASP A 138 -0.99 -15.26 25.60
C ASP A 138 0.08 -14.29 26.05
N SER A 139 0.06 -13.89 27.33
CA SER A 139 0.96 -12.88 27.87
C SER A 139 2.13 -13.55 28.57
N ASP A 140 3.33 -13.19 28.13
CA ASP A 140 4.60 -13.48 28.79
C ASP A 140 5.25 -12.19 29.34
N GLY A 141 4.47 -11.11 29.45
CA GLY A 141 4.91 -9.79 29.91
C GLY A 141 5.68 -8.96 28.88
N LYS A 142 5.80 -9.43 27.63
CA LYS A 142 6.49 -8.69 26.57
C LYS A 142 5.61 -7.64 25.88
N TYR A 143 6.25 -6.61 25.36
CA TYR A 143 5.64 -5.60 24.51
C TYR A 143 5.58 -6.12 23.07
N ARG A 144 4.36 -6.21 22.51
CA ARG A 144 4.16 -6.70 21.14
C ARG A 144 3.76 -5.59 20.19
N PHE A 145 4.48 -5.49 19.09
CA PHE A 145 4.21 -4.56 18.00
C PHE A 145 3.56 -5.34 16.86
N LEU A 146 2.27 -5.12 16.63
CA LEU A 146 1.50 -5.78 15.58
C LEU A 146 1.61 -4.99 14.28
N SER A 147 1.90 -5.67 13.18
CA SER A 147 1.87 -5.13 11.82
C SER A 147 1.01 -6.03 10.93
N PHE A 148 0.27 -5.47 9.99
CA PHE A 148 -0.59 -6.22 9.08
C PHE A 148 0.04 -6.30 7.69
N ILE A 149 0.00 -7.49 7.08
CA ILE A 149 0.60 -7.78 5.77
C ILE A 149 -0.26 -8.75 4.96
N PHE A 150 0.10 -8.99 3.71
CA PHE A 150 -0.30 -10.18 2.95
C PHE A 150 0.65 -10.42 1.78
N THR A 151 0.84 -11.67 1.35
CA THR A 151 1.88 -12.03 0.36
C THR A 151 1.61 -11.49 -1.04
N ARG A 152 0.34 -11.27 -1.39
CA ARG A 152 -0.07 -10.77 -2.72
C ARG A 152 -0.07 -9.25 -2.84
N CYS A 153 0.44 -8.53 -1.83
CA CYS A 153 0.46 -7.06 -1.87
C CYS A 153 1.42 -6.56 -2.96
N PRO A 154 0.91 -5.93 -4.04
CA PRO A 154 1.76 -5.56 -5.17
C PRO A 154 2.56 -4.28 -4.86
N MET A 155 2.07 -3.42 -3.96
CA MET A 155 2.59 -2.07 -3.74
C MET A 155 3.92 -2.07 -2.95
N PRO A 156 5.04 -1.60 -3.53
CA PRO A 156 6.36 -1.59 -2.86
C PRO A 156 6.36 -0.80 -1.55
N ASN A 157 5.63 0.31 -1.50
CA ASN A 157 5.59 1.23 -0.36
C ASN A 157 4.62 0.80 0.74
N MET A 158 3.95 -0.35 0.60
CA MET A 158 2.99 -0.89 1.58
C MET A 158 3.61 -2.08 2.32
N CYS A 159 3.13 -3.32 2.08
CA CYS A 159 3.59 -4.50 2.80
C CYS A 159 5.12 -4.72 2.73
N PRO A 160 5.80 -4.56 1.57
CA PRO A 160 7.26 -4.70 1.53
C PRO A 160 7.98 -3.67 2.41
N ALA A 161 7.53 -2.41 2.44
CA ALA A 161 8.09 -1.38 3.32
C ALA A 161 7.85 -1.70 4.81
N VAL A 162 6.66 -2.22 5.16
CA VAL A 162 6.34 -2.67 6.52
C VAL A 162 7.27 -3.80 6.96
N VAL A 163 7.52 -4.78 6.09
CA VAL A 163 8.41 -5.92 6.38
C VAL A 163 9.85 -5.45 6.58
N ILE A 164 10.37 -4.59 5.70
CA ILE A 164 11.73 -4.03 5.84
C ILE A 164 11.87 -3.22 7.13
N LYS A 165 10.87 -2.42 7.48
CA LYS A 165 10.86 -1.64 8.73
C LYS A 165 10.85 -2.56 9.95
N ASN A 166 10.06 -3.63 9.94
CA ASN A 166 10.03 -4.61 11.02
C ASN A 166 11.37 -5.34 11.16
N ASP A 167 12.00 -5.77 10.06
CA ASP A 167 13.34 -6.39 10.08
C ASP A 167 14.38 -5.45 10.70
N TYR A 168 14.38 -4.18 10.29
CA TYR A 168 15.28 -3.17 10.86
C TYR A 168 15.06 -3.01 12.37
N LEU A 169 13.81 -2.89 12.81
CA LEU A 169 13.48 -2.73 14.23
C LEU A 169 13.83 -3.98 15.05
N ALA A 170 13.51 -5.18 14.56
CA ALA A 170 13.87 -6.43 15.20
C ALA A 170 15.39 -6.56 15.40
N LYS A 171 16.18 -6.16 14.40
CA LYS A 171 17.65 -6.11 14.51
C LYS A 171 18.14 -5.04 15.50
N ALA A 172 17.55 -3.85 15.48
CA ALA A 172 17.93 -2.74 16.36
C ALA A 172 17.64 -3.02 17.84
N PHE A 173 16.55 -3.77 18.13
CA PHE A 173 16.14 -4.12 19.49
C PHE A 173 16.51 -5.56 19.88
N LYS A 174 17.47 -6.21 19.20
CA LYS A 174 17.84 -7.61 19.44
C LYS A 174 18.26 -7.93 20.89
N GLU A 175 18.83 -6.96 21.61
CA GLU A 175 19.24 -7.13 23.02
C GLU A 175 18.07 -6.99 24.02
N ARG A 176 16.86 -6.63 23.55
CA ARG A 176 15.65 -6.47 24.34
C ARG A 176 14.78 -7.70 24.21
N ASN A 177 14.87 -8.59 25.19
CA ASN A 177 14.06 -9.83 25.24
C ASN A 177 12.59 -9.58 25.63
N ASP A 178 12.24 -8.34 25.98
CA ASP A 178 10.91 -7.90 26.36
C ASP A 178 10.12 -7.29 25.20
N ILE A 179 10.64 -7.31 23.97
CA ILE A 179 9.99 -6.75 22.78
C ILE A 179 9.82 -7.83 21.70
N GLU A 180 8.64 -7.91 21.11
CA GLU A 180 8.33 -8.79 19.98
C GLU A 180 7.66 -8.01 18.84
N PHE A 181 8.11 -8.27 17.61
CA PHE A 181 7.47 -7.76 16.39
C PHE A 181 6.68 -8.90 15.76
N VAL A 182 5.38 -8.71 15.57
CA VAL A 182 4.47 -9.73 15.04
C VAL A 182 3.81 -9.21 13.78
N MET A 183 3.96 -9.94 12.69
CA MET A 183 3.28 -9.63 11.42
C MET A 183 2.11 -10.58 11.22
N VAL A 184 0.91 -10.04 11.07
CA VAL A 184 -0.35 -10.79 10.93
C VAL A 184 -0.84 -10.67 9.49
N SER A 185 -1.10 -11.79 8.83
CA SER A 185 -1.76 -11.76 7.52
C SER A 185 -3.26 -11.57 7.63
N PHE A 186 -3.82 -10.66 6.82
CA PHE A 186 -5.27 -10.52 6.68
C PHE A 186 -5.84 -11.23 5.45
N ASP A 187 -4.99 -11.89 4.63
CA ASP A 187 -5.40 -12.67 3.45
C ASP A 187 -5.42 -14.18 3.77
N TYR A 188 -6.09 -14.54 4.86
CA TYR A 188 -6.07 -15.89 5.46
C TYR A 188 -6.49 -17.03 4.53
N LYS A 189 -7.18 -16.74 3.42
CA LYS A 189 -7.57 -17.74 2.40
C LYS A 189 -6.39 -18.17 1.54
N HIS A 190 -5.41 -17.29 1.34
CA HIS A 190 -4.22 -17.54 0.53
C HIS A 190 -2.97 -17.73 1.38
N ASP A 191 -2.81 -16.90 2.40
CA ASP A 191 -1.63 -16.85 3.26
C ASP A 191 -1.68 -17.93 4.35
N THR A 192 -1.49 -19.18 3.93
CA THR A 192 -1.26 -20.28 4.86
C THR A 192 0.12 -20.15 5.53
N PRO A 193 0.36 -20.82 6.69
CA PRO A 193 1.68 -20.83 7.32
C PRO A 193 2.82 -21.20 6.37
N SER A 194 2.59 -22.16 5.46
CA SER A 194 3.59 -22.56 4.46
C SER A 194 3.86 -21.46 3.43
N VAL A 195 2.81 -20.79 2.92
CA VAL A 195 2.95 -19.70 1.95
C VAL A 195 3.70 -18.51 2.58
N LEU A 196 3.35 -18.16 3.82
CA LEU A 196 4.04 -17.10 4.56
C LEU A 196 5.51 -17.45 4.82
N LYS A 197 5.81 -18.71 5.18
CA LYS A 197 7.17 -19.19 5.40
C LYS A 197 7.99 -19.20 4.11
N ASP A 198 7.42 -19.61 3.00
CA ASP A 198 8.09 -19.61 1.69
C ASP A 198 8.39 -18.18 1.22
N PHE A 199 7.45 -17.24 1.43
CA PHE A 199 7.59 -15.87 0.97
C PHE A 199 8.49 -15.01 1.88
N TYR A 200 8.30 -15.08 3.21
CA TYR A 200 8.99 -14.23 4.17
C TYR A 200 10.11 -14.92 4.93
N GLY A 201 10.16 -16.25 5.01
CA GLY A 201 11.06 -17.01 5.90
C GLY A 201 12.56 -16.84 5.68
N SER A 202 12.98 -16.16 4.60
CA SER A 202 14.38 -15.75 4.39
C SER A 202 14.70 -14.34 4.91
N THR A 203 13.67 -13.54 5.18
CA THR A 203 13.73 -12.15 5.62
C THR A 203 13.51 -12.01 7.13
N ILE A 204 12.77 -12.94 7.73
CA ILE A 204 12.58 -13.15 9.18
C ILE A 204 13.44 -14.31 9.66
#